data_AF-A0A0C2FEP7-F1
#
_entry.id   AF-A0A0C2FEP7-F1
#
_cell.length_a   1.000
_cell.length_b   1.000
_cell.length_c   1.000
_cell.angle_alpha   90.00
_cell.angle_beta   90.00
_cell.angle_gamma   90.00
#
_symmetry.space_group_name_H-M   'P 1'
#
loop_
_entity.id
_entity.type
_entity.pdbx_description
1 polymer ?
#
loop_
_entity_poly.entity_id
_entity_poly.type
_entity_poly.pdbx_seq_one_letter_code
_entity_poly.pdbx_strand_id
1 'polypeptide(L)'
;DNSSQAFSTGLLETGKPKGPPFEISEAAILLNMLFELEVKIEETFNDKSGLNVEGVPGKVFPGDRLLKTFEDAGISFDKADVFTKLLHDVIDYLQRETDLKPLSAERGKNLELLKNFISVVYVSLSKEAALAITNKKSMPGNNIKSEKISMDTKRVGRHFKLYMVKEEGTSTKPAC
;
A
#
# COMPACT_ATOMS: atom_id res chain seq x y z
N ASP A 1 -2.37 -36.24 -24.19
CA ASP A 1 -3.63 -36.63 -23.52
C ASP A 1 -3.33 -36.94 -22.07
N ASN A 2 -3.40 -35.95 -21.16
CA ASN A 2 -4.60 -35.34 -20.56
C ASN A 2 -5.45 -36.35 -19.78
N SER A 3 -5.37 -36.32 -18.45
CA SER A 3 -6.48 -35.84 -17.61
C SER A 3 -6.12 -35.99 -16.14
N SER A 4 -6.00 -34.83 -15.49
CA SER A 4 -5.95 -34.67 -14.04
C SER A 4 -7.13 -35.35 -13.37
N GLN A 5 -6.87 -36.14 -12.33
CA GLN A 5 -7.91 -36.67 -11.46
C GLN A 5 -8.58 -35.51 -10.71
N ALA A 6 -9.88 -35.35 -10.95
CA ALA A 6 -10.75 -34.43 -10.24
C ALA A 6 -10.78 -34.78 -8.75
N PHE A 7 -10.50 -33.78 -7.92
CA PHE A 7 -10.66 -33.87 -6.47
C PHE A 7 -12.12 -34.15 -6.13
N SER A 8 -12.28 -35.16 -5.28
CA SER A 8 -13.51 -35.75 -4.80
C SER A 8 -14.59 -34.73 -4.46
N THR A 9 -15.76 -35.02 -5.03
CA THR A 9 -17.09 -34.72 -4.53
C THR A 9 -17.20 -34.95 -3.02
N GLY A 10 -17.52 -33.88 -2.29
CA GLY A 10 -17.77 -33.94 -0.85
C GLY A 10 -17.92 -32.56 -0.23
N LEU A 11 -18.67 -31.65 -0.87
CA LEU A 11 -18.97 -30.35 -0.27
C LEU A 11 -20.12 -30.54 0.73
N LEU A 12 -19.75 -30.68 2.00
CA LEU A 12 -20.60 -30.36 3.14
C LEU A 12 -21.16 -28.95 2.95
N GLU A 13 -22.49 -28.81 2.99
CA GLU A 13 -23.14 -27.52 3.16
C GLU A 13 -22.76 -26.95 4.54
N THR A 14 -21.72 -26.13 4.57
CA THR A 14 -21.43 -25.24 5.70
C THR A 14 -21.57 -23.80 5.23
N GLY A 15 -22.62 -23.13 5.74
CA GLY A 15 -22.80 -21.68 5.79
C GLY A 15 -22.39 -20.88 4.56
N LYS A 16 -23.38 -20.40 3.80
CA LYS A 16 -23.22 -19.39 2.73
C LYS A 16 -22.12 -18.37 3.09
N PRO A 17 -21.03 -18.23 2.30
CA PRO A 17 -20.11 -17.14 2.49
C PRO A 17 -20.86 -15.82 2.25
N LYS A 18 -20.94 -14.98 3.29
CA LYS A 18 -21.44 -13.61 3.15
C LYS A 18 -20.38 -12.79 2.41
N GLY A 19 -20.70 -12.43 1.18
CA GLY A 19 -19.91 -11.54 0.33
C GLY A 19 -19.61 -12.18 -1.03
N PRO A 20 -19.42 -11.36 -2.08
CA PRO A 20 -18.92 -11.88 -3.34
C PRO A 20 -17.60 -12.62 -3.10
N PRO A 21 -17.34 -13.74 -3.78
CA PRO A 21 -16.05 -14.40 -3.72
C PRO A 21 -14.99 -13.41 -4.21
N PHE A 22 -13.94 -13.22 -3.41
CA PHE A 22 -12.73 -12.54 -3.85
C PHE A 22 -12.24 -13.21 -5.14
N GLU A 23 -12.11 -12.44 -6.22
CA GLU A 23 -11.76 -13.00 -7.52
C GLU A 23 -10.23 -13.15 -7.62
N ILE A 24 -9.76 -14.28 -8.16
CA ILE A 24 -8.31 -14.53 -8.38
C ILE A 24 -7.68 -13.40 -9.23
N SER A 25 -8.46 -12.75 -10.08
CA SER A 25 -8.10 -11.56 -10.85
C SER A 25 -7.68 -10.38 -9.97
N GLU A 26 -8.39 -10.13 -8.86
CA GLU A 26 -8.08 -9.06 -7.90
C GLU A 26 -6.78 -9.34 -7.15
N ALA A 27 -6.51 -10.61 -6.83
CA ALA A 27 -5.24 -11.03 -6.25
C ALA A 27 -4.06 -10.77 -7.19
N ALA A 28 -4.23 -11.08 -8.47
CA ALA A 28 -3.21 -10.86 -9.48
C ALA A 28 -2.91 -9.36 -9.67
N ILE A 29 -3.94 -8.51 -9.66
CA ILE A 29 -3.78 -7.06 -9.70
C ILE A 29 -2.99 -6.57 -8.48
N LEU A 30 -3.37 -7.00 -7.27
CA LEU A 30 -2.66 -6.61 -6.06
C LEU A 30 -1.19 -7.05 -6.10
N LEU A 31 -0.92 -8.30 -6.46
CA LEU A 31 0.44 -8.83 -6.56
C LEU A 31 1.27 -8.01 -7.54
N ASN A 32 0.72 -7.69 -8.72
CA ASN A 32 1.42 -6.87 -9.69
C ASN A 32 1.76 -5.48 -9.12
N MET A 33 0.82 -4.83 -8.44
CA MET A 33 1.06 -3.52 -7.81
C MET A 33 2.11 -3.60 -6.69
N LEU A 34 2.13 -4.69 -5.90
CA LEU A 34 3.13 -4.89 -4.86
C LEU A 34 4.52 -5.14 -5.43
N PHE A 35 4.64 -5.92 -6.52
CA PHE A 35 5.90 -6.10 -7.23
C PHE A 35 6.42 -4.81 -7.82
N GLU A 36 5.56 -4.03 -8.49
CA GLU A 36 5.95 -2.72 -9.00
C GLU A 36 6.39 -1.79 -7.86
N LEU A 37 5.67 -1.79 -6.73
CA LEU A 37 6.05 -1.00 -5.56
C LEU A 37 7.43 -1.40 -5.02
N GLU A 38 7.71 -2.69 -4.91
CA GLU A 38 9.01 -3.21 -4.48
C GLU A 38 10.13 -2.72 -5.42
N VAL A 39 9.94 -2.87 -6.73
CA VAL A 39 10.87 -2.39 -7.75
C VAL A 39 11.11 -0.88 -7.61
N LYS A 40 10.05 -0.08 -7.43
CA LYS A 40 10.17 1.39 -7.26
C LYS A 40 10.85 1.78 -5.95
N ILE A 41 10.65 1.03 -4.87
CA ILE A 41 11.38 1.24 -3.61
C ILE A 41 12.87 0.97 -3.82
N GLU A 42 13.24 -0.13 -4.48
CA GLU A 42 14.65 -0.42 -4.78
C GLU A 42 15.29 0.59 -5.71
N GLU A 43 14.62 0.99 -6.79
CA GLU A 43 15.07 2.06 -7.68
C GLU A 43 15.31 3.37 -6.90
N THR A 44 14.38 3.72 -6.01
CA THR A 44 14.49 4.93 -5.19
C THR A 44 15.68 4.84 -4.23
N PHE A 45 15.86 3.70 -3.57
CA PHE A 45 17.00 3.49 -2.68
C PHE A 45 18.34 3.55 -3.42
N ASN A 46 18.40 3.03 -4.65
CA ASN A 46 19.62 3.01 -5.47
C ASN A 46 19.91 4.36 -6.16
N ASP A 47 18.96 5.30 -6.12
CA ASP A 47 19.13 6.65 -6.67
C ASP A 47 20.32 7.36 -5.98
N LYS A 48 21.14 8.04 -6.80
CA LYS A 48 22.35 8.75 -6.39
C LYS A 48 22.06 10.08 -5.67
N SER A 49 20.83 10.59 -5.76
CA SER A 49 20.39 11.80 -5.07
C SER A 49 20.13 11.60 -3.57
N GLY A 50 20.15 10.34 -3.08
CA GLY A 50 20.05 10.03 -1.67
C GLY A 50 21.30 10.46 -0.90
N LEU A 51 21.10 11.15 0.20
CA LEU A 51 22.17 11.63 1.06
C LEU A 51 22.50 10.57 2.13
N ASN A 52 23.78 10.23 2.27
CA ASN A 52 24.26 9.47 3.40
C ASN A 52 24.58 10.45 4.54
N VAL A 53 24.05 10.19 5.73
CA VAL A 53 24.33 10.99 6.92
C VAL A 53 25.34 10.23 7.79
N GLU A 54 26.42 10.89 8.19
CA GLU A 54 27.45 10.26 9.00
C GLU A 54 26.88 9.70 10.31
N GLY A 55 27.22 8.44 10.62
CA GLY A 55 26.70 7.73 11.80
C GLY A 55 25.25 7.24 11.69
N VAL A 56 24.57 7.42 10.55
CA VAL A 56 23.19 6.99 10.33
C VAL A 56 23.14 6.02 9.15
N PRO A 57 22.65 4.77 9.32
CA PRO A 57 22.61 3.79 8.24
C PRO A 57 21.61 4.19 7.14
N GLY A 58 21.84 3.76 5.90
CA GLY A 58 20.90 4.03 4.80
C GLY A 58 21.00 5.45 4.21
N LYS A 59 19.89 5.95 3.66
CA LYS A 59 19.84 7.17 2.83
C LYS A 59 18.67 8.06 3.20
N VAL A 60 18.89 9.37 3.09
CA VAL A 60 17.87 10.41 3.27
C VAL A 60 17.53 11.05 1.93
N PHE A 61 16.24 11.14 1.65
CA PHE A 61 15.67 11.74 0.45
C PHE A 61 14.69 12.86 0.81
N PRO A 62 14.40 13.77 -0.15
CA PRO A 62 13.25 14.66 -0.07
C PRO A 62 11.94 13.86 0.17
N GLY A 63 11.03 14.35 1.01
CA GLY A 63 9.81 13.63 1.37
C GLY A 63 8.85 13.40 0.19
N ASP A 64 8.92 14.21 -0.86
CA ASP A 64 8.14 14.02 -2.09
C ASP A 64 8.55 12.76 -2.86
N ARG A 65 9.74 12.21 -2.59
CA ARG A 65 10.14 10.93 -3.17
C ARG A 65 9.21 9.80 -2.77
N LEU A 66 8.72 9.76 -1.53
CA LEU A 66 7.79 8.71 -1.10
C LEU A 66 6.52 8.70 -1.97
N LEU A 67 5.92 9.87 -2.14
CA LEU A 67 4.70 10.03 -2.93
C LEU A 67 4.94 9.71 -4.40
N LYS A 68 6.09 10.13 -4.93
CA LYS A 68 6.48 9.78 -6.30
C LYS A 68 6.67 8.27 -6.49
N THR A 69 7.35 7.60 -5.56
CA THR A 69 7.52 6.14 -5.59
C THR A 69 6.17 5.42 -5.61
N PHE A 70 5.20 5.90 -4.83
CA PHE A 70 3.83 5.38 -4.85
C PHE A 70 3.11 5.65 -6.16
N GLU A 71 3.17 6.88 -6.68
CA GLU A 71 2.56 7.24 -7.97
C GLU A 71 3.14 6.41 -9.12
N ASP A 72 4.47 6.24 -9.16
CA ASP A 72 5.19 5.44 -10.16
C ASP A 72 4.81 3.94 -10.07
N ALA A 73 4.38 3.47 -8.90
CA ALA A 73 3.82 2.12 -8.67
C ALA A 73 2.29 2.04 -8.88
N GLY A 74 1.65 3.13 -9.31
CA GLY A 74 0.21 3.20 -9.57
C GLY A 74 -0.66 3.54 -8.36
N ILE A 75 -0.07 3.81 -7.20
CA ILE A 75 -0.75 4.20 -5.95
C ILE A 75 -0.76 5.73 -5.87
N SER A 76 -1.84 6.34 -6.33
CA SER A 76 -2.04 7.80 -6.38
C SER A 76 -3.15 8.23 -5.42
N PHE A 77 -3.23 9.53 -5.10
CA PHE A 77 -4.24 10.06 -4.19
C PHE A 77 -5.68 9.70 -4.58
N ASP A 78 -6.03 9.78 -5.86
CA ASP A 78 -7.37 9.44 -6.37
C ASP A 78 -7.67 7.94 -6.35
N LYS A 79 -6.63 7.10 -6.25
CA LYS A 79 -6.73 5.63 -6.23
C LYS A 79 -6.44 5.02 -4.86
N ALA A 80 -5.97 5.80 -3.90
CA ALA A 80 -5.51 5.33 -2.59
C ALA A 80 -6.64 4.61 -1.82
N ASP A 81 -7.87 5.12 -1.89
CA ASP A 81 -9.03 4.49 -1.26
C ASP A 81 -9.37 3.14 -1.91
N VAL A 82 -9.32 3.08 -3.25
CA VAL A 82 -9.56 1.85 -4.01
C VAL A 82 -8.49 0.80 -3.68
N PHE A 83 -7.23 1.21 -3.63
CA PHE A 83 -6.11 0.32 -3.30
C PHE A 83 -6.17 -0.17 -1.85
N THR A 84 -6.48 0.72 -0.91
CA THR A 84 -6.71 0.38 0.51
C THR A 84 -7.84 -0.63 0.67
N LYS A 85 -8.92 -0.47 -0.10
CA LYS A 85 -10.03 -1.43 -0.12
C LYS A 85 -9.60 -2.79 -0.68
N LEU A 86 -8.88 -2.82 -1.80
CA LEU A 86 -8.34 -4.06 -2.35
C LEU A 86 -7.45 -4.79 -1.33
N LEU A 87 -6.55 -4.08 -0.66
CA LEU A 87 -5.73 -4.65 0.42
C LEU A 87 -6.59 -5.24 1.54
N HIS A 88 -7.65 -4.55 1.95
CA HIS A 88 -8.57 -5.04 2.97
C HIS A 88 -9.30 -6.31 2.54
N ASP A 89 -9.83 -6.35 1.32
CA ASP A 89 -10.55 -7.51 0.79
C ASP A 89 -9.63 -8.75 0.72
N VAL A 90 -8.34 -8.57 0.39
CA VAL A 90 -7.34 -9.65 0.42
C VAL A 90 -7.02 -10.11 1.85
N ILE A 91 -6.83 -9.18 2.79
CA ILE A 91 -6.58 -9.52 4.19
C ILE A 91 -7.75 -10.33 4.75
N ASP A 92 -8.98 -9.91 4.48
CA ASP A 92 -10.19 -10.60 4.92
C ASP A 92 -10.30 -12.01 4.30
N TYR A 93 -9.97 -12.15 3.02
CA TYR A 93 -9.90 -13.45 2.35
C TYR A 93 -8.88 -14.38 3.01
N LEU A 94 -7.65 -13.89 3.24
CA LEU A 94 -6.57 -14.66 3.88
C LEU A 94 -6.93 -15.10 5.30
N GLN A 95 -7.62 -14.23 6.05
CA GLN A 95 -8.10 -14.54 7.39
C GLN A 95 -9.18 -15.64 7.36
N ARG A 96 -10.14 -15.56 6.43
CA ARG A 96 -11.17 -16.60 6.28
C ARG A 96 -10.59 -17.96 5.91
N GLU A 97 -9.65 -18.01 4.95
CA GLU A 97 -8.97 -19.27 4.58
C GLU A 97 -8.15 -19.83 5.76
N THR A 98 -7.55 -18.96 6.57
CA THR A 98 -6.81 -19.34 7.79
C THR A 98 -7.74 -19.96 8.85
N ASP A 99 -8.88 -19.32 9.11
CA ASP A 99 -9.86 -19.83 10.08
C ASP A 99 -10.42 -21.20 9.65
N LEU A 100 -10.49 -21.45 8.34
CA LEU A 100 -10.85 -22.74 7.76
C LEU A 100 -9.69 -23.75 7.75
N LYS A 101 -8.42 -23.31 7.74
CA LYS A 101 -7.19 -24.13 7.64
C LYS A 101 -6.03 -23.59 8.51
N PRO A 102 -6.10 -23.77 9.85
CA PRO A 102 -5.21 -23.09 10.80
C PRO A 102 -3.72 -23.48 10.76
N LEU A 103 -3.35 -24.61 10.13
CA LEU A 103 -1.96 -25.08 10.03
C LEU A 103 -1.07 -24.29 9.05
N SER A 104 -1.57 -23.20 8.45
CA SER A 104 -0.93 -22.52 7.32
C SER A 104 -0.66 -21.01 7.50
N ALA A 105 -0.81 -20.47 8.71
CA ALA A 105 -1.04 -19.03 8.86
C ALA A 105 0.01 -18.23 9.65
N GLU A 106 0.79 -17.45 8.91
CA GLU A 106 1.47 -16.24 9.39
C GLU A 106 1.27 -15.09 8.38
N ARG A 107 0.09 -15.00 7.76
CA ARG A 107 -0.13 -14.21 6.53
C ARG A 107 -1.08 -13.03 6.75
N GLY A 108 -0.74 -11.88 6.16
CA GLY A 108 -1.59 -10.69 6.12
C GLY A 108 -1.11 -9.50 6.97
N LYS A 109 -0.30 -9.72 8.02
CA LYS A 109 0.19 -8.63 8.90
C LYS A 109 0.93 -7.53 8.14
N ASN A 110 1.82 -7.90 7.22
CA ASN A 110 2.56 -6.91 6.41
C ASN A 110 1.65 -6.16 5.43
N LEU A 111 0.61 -6.82 4.91
CA LEU A 111 -0.40 -6.17 4.07
C LEU A 111 -1.25 -5.20 4.88
N GLU A 112 -1.58 -5.54 6.12
CA GLU A 112 -2.29 -4.66 7.04
C GLU A 112 -1.46 -3.44 7.43
N LEU A 113 -0.16 -3.64 7.72
CA LEU A 113 0.77 -2.54 7.95
C LEU A 113 0.86 -1.61 6.72
N LEU A 114 0.97 -2.18 5.51
CA LEU A 114 1.00 -1.41 4.27
C LEU A 114 -0.31 -0.63 4.05
N LYS A 115 -1.47 -1.28 4.25
CA LYS A 115 -2.79 -0.65 4.18
C LYS A 115 -2.88 0.56 5.11
N ASN A 116 -2.47 0.37 6.35
CA ASN A 116 -2.51 1.43 7.37
C ASN A 116 -1.53 2.55 7.03
N PHE A 117 -0.33 2.21 6.54
CA PHE A 117 0.66 3.19 6.12
C PHE A 117 0.14 4.06 4.96
N ILE A 118 -0.38 3.45 3.90
CA ILE A 118 -0.96 4.17 2.75
C ILE A 118 -2.13 5.04 3.19
N SER A 119 -3.00 4.51 4.05
CA SER A 119 -4.11 5.28 4.63
C SER A 119 -3.59 6.50 5.39
N VAL A 120 -2.57 6.35 6.25
CA VAL A 120 -1.98 7.49 6.99
C VAL A 120 -1.35 8.49 6.03
N VAL A 121 -0.59 8.03 5.04
CA VAL A 121 0.05 8.90 4.03
C VAL A 121 -1.01 9.73 3.31
N TYR A 122 -2.08 9.10 2.81
CA TYR A 122 -3.08 9.80 2.00
C TYR A 122 -4.25 10.39 2.78
N VAL A 123 -4.48 10.06 4.04
CA VAL A 123 -5.49 10.71 4.90
C VAL A 123 -4.88 11.84 5.72
N SER A 124 -3.71 11.61 6.34
CA SER A 124 -3.08 12.60 7.23
C SER A 124 -2.34 13.68 6.46
N LEU A 125 -1.51 13.34 5.46
CA LEU A 125 -0.87 14.39 4.66
C LEU A 125 -1.91 15.19 3.85
N SER A 126 -3.01 14.58 3.41
CA SER A 126 -4.07 15.29 2.68
C SER A 126 -4.86 16.24 3.58
N LYS A 127 -5.15 15.87 4.82
CA LYS A 127 -5.82 16.76 5.79
C LYS A 127 -4.92 17.93 6.20
N GLU A 128 -3.66 17.67 6.53
CA GLU A 128 -2.73 18.74 6.94
C GLU A 128 -2.34 19.63 5.77
N ALA A 129 -2.15 19.07 4.56
CA ALA A 129 -1.93 19.85 3.36
C ALA A 129 -3.15 20.70 2.97
N ALA A 130 -4.36 20.12 3.01
CA ALA A 130 -5.58 20.85 2.74
C ALA A 130 -5.75 22.02 3.72
N LEU A 131 -5.55 21.78 5.02
CA LEU A 131 -5.60 22.81 6.06
C LEU A 131 -4.53 23.91 5.88
N ALA A 132 -3.29 23.52 5.56
CA ALA A 132 -2.20 24.47 5.32
C ALA A 132 -2.40 25.29 4.02
N ILE A 133 -3.09 24.74 3.03
CA ILE A 133 -3.46 25.43 1.78
C ILE A 133 -4.63 26.39 2.03
N THR A 134 -5.67 25.99 2.77
CA THR A 134 -6.82 26.85 3.11
C THR A 134 -6.43 27.99 4.05
N ASN A 135 -5.58 27.75 5.05
CA ASN A 135 -5.15 28.79 6.00
C ASN A 135 -4.22 29.84 5.36
N LYS A 136 -3.53 29.51 4.25
CA LYS A 136 -2.77 30.50 3.45
C LYS A 136 -3.64 31.29 2.46
N LYS A 137 -4.84 30.80 2.12
CA LYS A 137 -5.78 31.45 1.18
C LYS A 137 -6.95 32.16 1.87
N SER A 138 -7.18 31.95 3.16
CA SER A 138 -8.21 32.67 3.93
C SER A 138 -7.79 34.11 4.24
N MET A 139 -7.80 34.96 3.21
CA MET A 139 -8.29 36.33 3.38
C MET A 139 -9.82 36.27 3.55
N PRO A 140 -10.43 37.13 4.37
CA PRO A 140 -11.85 37.03 4.70
C PRO A 140 -12.69 37.36 3.46
N GLY A 141 -13.47 36.39 2.95
CA GLY A 141 -14.53 36.71 1.99
C GLY A 141 -15.02 35.66 0.99
N ASN A 142 -14.35 34.51 0.76
CA ASN A 142 -14.77 33.60 -0.31
C ASN A 142 -15.42 32.30 0.17
N ASN A 143 -16.69 32.13 -0.23
CA ASN A 143 -17.46 30.89 -0.16
C ASN A 143 -16.77 29.79 -0.97
N ILE A 144 -16.18 28.81 -0.29
CA ILE A 144 -15.49 27.67 -0.92
C ILE A 144 -16.56 26.69 -1.39
N LYS A 145 -16.91 26.74 -2.68
CA LYS A 145 -17.51 25.59 -3.36
C LYS A 145 -16.49 24.44 -3.31
N SER A 146 -16.98 23.23 -3.05
CA SER A 146 -16.23 21.97 -3.07
C SER A 146 -15.62 21.74 -4.46
N GLU A 147 -14.52 22.42 -4.75
CA GLU A 147 -13.63 22.08 -5.85
C GLU A 147 -12.89 20.81 -5.44
N LYS A 148 -12.79 19.86 -6.38
CA LYS A 148 -11.96 18.66 -6.27
C LYS A 148 -10.56 19.12 -5.86
N ILE A 149 -10.18 18.90 -4.60
CA ILE A 149 -8.88 19.31 -4.06
C ILE A 149 -7.83 18.47 -4.78
N SER A 150 -7.15 19.07 -5.76
CA SER A 150 -5.94 18.51 -6.34
C SER A 150 -4.80 18.73 -5.33
N MET A 151 -4.32 17.64 -4.74
CA MET A 151 -3.22 17.67 -3.79
C MET A 151 -1.90 17.80 -4.55
N ASP A 152 -1.17 18.89 -4.32
CA ASP A 152 0.19 19.06 -4.83
C ASP A 152 1.17 18.25 -3.97
N THR A 153 1.38 16.99 -4.35
CA THR A 153 2.25 16.03 -3.63
C THR A 153 3.68 16.54 -3.46
N LYS A 154 4.19 17.34 -4.40
CA LYS A 154 5.51 18.00 -4.27
C LYS A 154 5.52 19.03 -3.17
N ARG A 155 4.47 19.86 -3.05
CA ARG A 155 4.38 20.87 -2.00
C ARG A 155 4.31 20.25 -0.61
N VAL A 156 3.61 19.12 -0.51
CA VAL A 156 3.44 18.38 0.74
C VAL A 156 4.73 17.69 1.14
N GLY A 157 5.40 17.00 0.20
CA GLY A 157 6.65 16.29 0.47
C GLY A 157 7.81 17.19 0.90
N ARG A 158 7.74 18.51 0.67
CA ARG A 158 8.74 19.48 1.17
C ARG A 158 8.80 19.56 2.70
N HIS A 159 7.74 19.18 3.40
CA HIS A 159 7.66 19.27 4.87
C HIS A 159 8.24 18.05 5.59
N PHE A 160 8.63 17.02 4.84
CA PHE A 160 9.09 15.75 5.40
C PHE A 160 10.40 15.30 4.73
N LYS A 161 11.07 14.35 5.38
CA LYS A 161 12.22 13.64 4.82
C LYS A 161 11.88 12.17 4.76
N LEU A 162 12.22 11.54 3.64
CA LEU A 162 12.11 10.09 3.50
C LEU A 162 13.45 9.49 3.92
N TYR A 163 13.44 8.71 4.99
CA TYR A 163 14.60 7.95 5.43
C TYR A 163 14.41 6.48 5.03
N MET A 164 15.35 5.95 4.26
CA MET A 164 15.30 4.58 3.75
C MET A 164 16.50 3.80 4.26
N VAL A 165 16.23 2.66 4.88
CA VAL A 165 17.23 1.71 5.35
C VAL A 165 16.92 0.37 4.70
N LYS A 166 17.96 -0.31 4.22
CA LYS A 166 17.84 -1.69 3.78
C LYS A 166 18.17 -2.57 4.98
N GLU A 167 17.21 -3.37 5.44
CA GLU A 167 17.52 -4.41 6.42
C GLU A 167 18.41 -5.45 5.73
N GLU A 168 19.59 -5.73 6.29
CA GLU A 168 20.38 -6.88 5.88
C GLU A 168 19.63 -8.14 6.31
N GLY A 169 19.14 -8.90 5.34
CA GLY A 169 18.09 -9.89 5.55
C GLY A 169 18.42 -10.98 6.57
N THR A 170 17.50 -11.22 7.50
CA THR A 170 17.28 -12.55 8.03
C THR A 170 16.66 -13.39 6.90
N SER A 171 17.51 -13.98 6.07
CA SER A 171 17.11 -14.96 5.06
C SER A 171 16.56 -16.23 5.74
N THR A 172 15.36 -16.19 6.30
CA THR A 172 14.54 -17.38 6.44
C THR A 172 13.89 -17.62 5.08
N LYS A 173 14.63 -18.32 4.20
CA LYS A 173 14.00 -19.01 3.06
C LYS A 173 12.77 -19.75 3.62
N PRO A 174 11.59 -19.65 2.98
CA PRO A 174 10.51 -20.56 3.32
C PRO A 174 11.05 -21.98 3.14
N ALA A 175 10.87 -22.83 4.15
CA ALA A 175 11.25 -24.23 4.06
C ALA A 175 10.51 -24.84 2.84
N CYS A 176 11.29 -25.46 1.94
CA CYS A 176 10.77 -26.27 0.85
C CYS A 176 9.97 -27.46 1.38
#